data_AF-A0A5D2B2Y5-F1
#
_entry.id   AF-A0A5D2B2Y5-F1
#
_cell.length_a   1.000
_cell.length_b   1.000
_cell.length_c   1.000
_cell.angle_alpha   90.00
_cell.angle_beta   90.00
_cell.angle_gamma   90.00
#
_symmetry.space_group_name_H-M   'P 1'
#
loop_
_entity.id
_entity.type
_entity.pdbx_description
1 polymer ?
#
loop_
_entity_poly.entity_id
_entity_poly.type
_entity_poly.pdbx_seq_one_letter_code
_entity_poly.pdbx_strand_id
1 'polypeptide(L)'
;MSSVDLHTHYSYQIMLPEAIAIVMAPTDTSSPHGIFHLSDPGGVSIIRNCEQRGFHPHEEPSDGTPIYEHCSHVFMNPKIQFDVVDLR
;
A
#
# COMPACT_ATOMS: atom_id res chain seq x y z
N MET A 1 -2.61 1.81 5.58
CA MET A 1 -1.62 0.71 5.61
C MET A 1 -0.88 0.78 6.93
N SER A 2 -0.79 -0.34 7.66
CA SER A 2 0.01 -0.42 8.89
C SER A 2 1.51 -0.43 8.60
N SER A 3 2.37 -0.22 9.59
CA SER A 3 3.84 -0.31 9.40
C SER A 3 4.29 -1.60 8.72
N VAL A 4 3.72 -2.74 9.11
CA VAL A 4 4.04 -4.04 8.49
C VAL A 4 3.58 -4.08 7.03
N ASP A 5 2.41 -3.51 6.72
CA ASP A 5 1.93 -3.41 5.34
C ASP A 5 2.84 -2.53 4.48
N LEU A 6 3.35 -1.42 5.03
CA LEU A 6 4.25 -0.50 4.32
C LEU A 6 5.56 -1.19 3.93
N HIS A 7 6.20 -1.89 4.88
CA HIS A 7 7.41 -2.67 4.64
C HIS A 7 7.16 -3.82 3.65
N THR A 8 6.00 -4.49 3.74
CA THR A 8 5.61 -5.53 2.80
C THR A 8 5.46 -4.96 1.39
N HIS A 9 4.66 -3.91 1.25
CA HIS A 9 4.33 -3.32 -0.04
C HIS A 9 5.52 -2.63 -0.71
N TYR A 10 6.44 -2.06 0.06
CA TYR A 10 7.71 -1.50 -0.44
C TYR A 10 8.45 -2.47 -1.35
N SER A 11 8.58 -3.73 -0.94
CA SER A 11 9.28 -4.75 -1.74
C SER A 11 8.62 -4.98 -3.10
N TYR A 12 7.29 -4.99 -3.16
CA TYR A 12 6.54 -5.13 -4.40
C TYR A 12 6.70 -3.90 -5.30
N GLN A 13 6.55 -2.69 -4.74
CA GLN A 13 6.58 -1.45 -5.51
C GLN A 13 7.96 -1.12 -6.09
N ILE A 14 9.05 -1.48 -5.40
CA ILE A 14 10.41 -1.31 -5.97
C ILE A 14 10.66 -2.27 -7.14
N MET A 15 10.06 -3.46 -7.13
CA MET A 15 10.18 -4.42 -8.23
C MET A 15 9.26 -4.09 -9.40
N LEU A 16 8.06 -3.56 -9.12
CA LEU A 16 7.06 -3.14 -10.10
C LEU A 16 6.44 -1.82 -9.63
N PRO A 17 6.81 -0.67 -10.23
CA PRO A 17 6.32 0.64 -9.81
C PRO A 17 4.79 0.76 -9.77
N GLU A 18 4.10 0.00 -10.62
CA GLU A 18 2.64 -0.02 -10.70
C GLU A 18 1.97 -0.94 -9.66
N ALA A 19 2.73 -1.65 -8.80
CA ALA A 19 2.18 -2.52 -7.78
C ALA A 19 1.19 -1.77 -6.87
N ILE A 20 0.12 -2.45 -6.47
CA ILE A 20 -0.93 -1.89 -5.61
C ILE A 20 -1.14 -2.73 -4.36
N ALA A 21 -1.50 -2.08 -3.26
CA ALA A 21 -1.97 -2.70 -2.04
C ALA A 21 -3.49 -2.50 -1.91
N ILE A 22 -4.25 -3.59 -1.96
CA ILE A 22 -5.70 -3.57 -1.72
C ILE A 22 -5.95 -3.92 -0.24
N VAL A 23 -6.58 -3.02 0.49
CA VAL A 23 -6.97 -3.20 1.89
C VAL A 23 -8.48 -3.27 1.96
N MET A 24 -9.01 -4.33 2.57
CA MET A 24 -10.45 -4.51 2.80
C MET A 24 -10.79 -4.13 4.23
N ALA A 25 -11.80 -3.29 4.42
CA ALA A 25 -12.30 -2.83 5.71
C ALA A 25 -13.82 -3.08 5.81
N PRO A 26 -14.26 -4.35 5.91
CA PRO A 26 -15.68 -4.71 5.78
C PRO A 26 -16.59 -4.12 6.88
N THR A 27 -16.02 -3.69 8.02
CA THR A 27 -16.76 -3.04 9.10
C THR A 27 -16.86 -1.52 8.94
N ASP A 28 -16.11 -0.93 8.01
CA ASP A 28 -16.18 0.50 7.70
C ASP A 28 -17.25 0.73 6.63
N THR A 29 -18.38 1.32 7.04
CA THR A 29 -19.50 1.61 6.12
C THR A 29 -19.23 2.78 5.19
N SER A 30 -18.21 3.60 5.45
CA SER A 30 -17.86 4.78 4.66
C SER A 30 -16.82 4.46 3.59
N SER A 31 -15.85 3.61 3.91
CA SER A 31 -14.76 3.21 3.01
C SER A 31 -14.48 1.71 3.16
N PRO A 32 -15.26 0.83 2.52
CA PRO A 32 -15.17 -0.61 2.74
C PRO A 32 -13.90 -1.24 2.15
N HIS A 33 -13.18 -0.49 1.30
CA HIS A 33 -11.89 -0.89 0.75
C HIS A 33 -11.06 0.35 0.39
N GLY A 34 -9.75 0.17 0.32
CA GLY A 34 -8.82 1.14 -0.23
C GLY A 34 -7.78 0.48 -1.12
N ILE A 35 -7.34 1.21 -2.13
CA ILE A 35 -6.31 0.77 -3.09
C ILE A 35 -5.19 1.80 -3.02
N PHE A 36 -4.00 1.38 -2.61
CA PHE A 36 -2.91 2.27 -2.23
C PHE A 36 -1.58 1.90 -2.87
N HIS A 37 -0.69 2.89 -2.96
CA HIS A 37 0.74 2.71 -3.18
C HIS A 37 1.52 3.62 -2.22
N LEU A 38 2.81 3.36 -2.02
CA LEU A 38 3.71 4.29 -1.34
C LEU A 38 3.88 5.55 -2.19
N SER A 39 3.86 6.71 -1.55
CA SER A 39 4.23 7.95 -2.23
C SER A 39 5.70 7.89 -2.65
N ASP A 40 5.99 8.41 -3.84
CA ASP A 40 7.33 8.39 -4.44
C ASP A 40 7.73 9.84 -4.78
N PRO A 41 8.83 10.39 -4.22
CA PRO A 41 9.87 9.69 -3.45
C PRO A 41 9.65 9.58 -1.95
N GLY A 42 8.70 10.31 -1.37
CA GLY A 42 8.57 10.48 0.09
C GLY A 42 8.46 9.17 0.87
N GLY A 43 7.35 8.46 0.71
CA GLY A 43 7.08 7.20 1.40
C GLY A 43 8.06 6.09 1.06
N VAL A 44 8.40 5.95 -0.22
CA VAL A 44 9.40 4.97 -0.70
C VAL A 44 10.75 5.18 0.01
N SER A 45 11.21 6.43 0.13
CA SER A 45 12.48 6.75 0.79
C SER A 45 12.46 6.45 2.29
N ILE A 46 11.35 6.76 2.98
CA ILE A 46 11.21 6.49 4.42
C ILE A 46 11.28 5.00 4.71
N ILE A 47 10.53 4.19 3.97
CA ILE A 47 10.51 2.75 4.20
C ILE A 47 11.84 2.11 3.79
N ARG A 48 12.45 2.57 2.68
CA ARG A 48 13.78 2.11 2.25
C ARG A 48 14.85 2.28 3.32
N ASN A 49 14.85 3.41 4.02
CA ASN A 49 15.87 3.76 5.00
C ASN A 49 15.51 3.30 6.43
N CYS A 50 14.40 2.58 6.60
CA CYS A 50 13.97 2.09 7.90
C CYS A 50 14.56 0.71 8.20
N GLU A 51 15.36 0.62 9.27
CA GLU A 51 15.99 -0.64 9.71
C GLU A 51 15.25 -1.32 10.88
N GLN A 52 14.16 -0.71 11.36
CA GLN A 52 13.40 -1.21 12.50
C GLN A 52 12.61 -2.47 12.14
N ARG A 53 12.40 -3.35 13.12
CA ARG A 53 11.66 -4.61 12.96
C ARG A 53 10.46 -4.67 13.90
N GLY A 54 9.45 -5.45 13.51
CA GLY A 54 8.20 -5.55 14.27
C GLY A 54 7.33 -4.30 14.10
N PHE A 55 6.35 -4.12 14.98
CA PHE A 55 5.44 -2.97 14.91
C PHE A 55 6.10 -1.70 15.44
N HIS A 56 6.23 -0.68 14.59
CA HIS A 56 6.80 0.61 14.95
C HIS A 56 6.13 1.75 14.14
N PRO A 57 6.13 2.99 14.65
CA PRO A 57 5.68 4.15 13.88
C PRO A 57 6.73 4.56 12.84
N HIS A 58 6.29 5.29 11.80
CA HIS A 58 7.14 5.94 10.82
C HIS A 58 6.97 7.45 10.88
N GLU A 59 8.04 8.19 10.63
CA GLU A 59 8.00 9.65 10.51
C GLU A 59 7.28 10.06 9.22
N GLU A 60 6.75 11.29 9.19
CA GLU A 60 6.16 11.85 7.99
C GLU A 60 7.25 12.33 7.01
N PRO A 61 7.02 12.20 5.69
CA PRO A 61 7.85 12.83 4.68
C PRO A 61 8.09 14.31 4.92
N SER A 62 9.32 14.77 4.66
CA SER A 62 9.73 16.16 4.86
C SER A 62 8.99 17.17 3.97
N ASP A 63 8.39 16.69 2.89
CA ASP A 63 7.55 17.48 1.97
C ASP A 63 6.09 17.57 2.42
N GLY A 64 5.72 16.95 3.56
CA GLY A 64 4.37 16.95 4.10
C GLY A 64 3.40 16.02 3.36
N THR A 65 3.89 15.22 2.40
CA THR A 65 3.07 14.20 1.74
C THR A 65 2.82 13.03 2.70
N PRO A 66 1.72 12.29 2.56
CA PRO A 66 1.53 11.06 3.32
C PRO A 66 2.52 9.98 2.85
N ILE A 67 2.87 9.02 3.71
CA ILE A 67 3.74 7.88 3.36
C ILE A 67 3.12 7.02 2.25
N TYR A 68 1.80 7.00 2.16
CA TYR A 68 1.06 6.28 1.14
C TYR A 68 -0.17 7.07 0.71
N GLU A 69 -0.62 6.82 -0.51
CA GLU A 69 -1.75 7.50 -1.10
C GLU A 69 -2.61 6.55 -1.95
N HIS A 70 -3.79 7.02 -2.32
CA HIS A 70 -4.68 6.25 -3.20
C HIS A 70 -4.10 6.15 -4.61
N CYS A 71 -4.13 4.94 -5.21
CA CYS A 71 -3.65 4.75 -6.57
C CYS A 71 -4.51 5.51 -7.59
N SER A 72 -3.87 6.30 -8.44
CA SER A 72 -4.51 6.98 -9.57
C SER A 72 -4.49 6.16 -10.87
N HIS A 73 -3.63 5.15 -10.95
CA HIS A 73 -3.39 4.30 -12.13
C HIS A 73 -4.17 2.99 -12.12
N VAL A 74 -5.30 2.92 -11.40
CA VAL A 74 -6.14 1.73 -11.28
C VAL A 74 -7.49 1.94 -11.96
N PHE A 75 -7.90 0.96 -12.78
CA PHE A 75 -9.22 0.93 -13.40
C PHE A 75 -10.02 -0.26 -12.87
N MET A 76 -11.17 0.01 -12.24
CA MET A 76 -12.06 -1.03 -11.71
C MET A 76 -13.07 -1.46 -12.76
N ASN A 77 -13.05 -2.73 -13.14
CA ASN A 77 -13.99 -3.30 -14.10
C ASN A 77 -14.73 -4.51 -13.50
N PRO A 78 -16.05 -4.39 -13.23
CA PRO A 78 -16.82 -5.47 -12.62
C PRO A 78 -17.11 -6.64 -13.56
N LYS A 79 -16.76 -6.53 -14.85
CA LYS A 79 -17.00 -7.56 -15.86
C LYS A 79 -15.78 -8.45 -16.11
N ILE A 80 -14.63 -8.13 -15.50
CA ILE A 80 -13.43 -8.96 -15.61
C ILE A 80 -13.65 -10.23 -14.80
N GLN A 81 -13.42 -11.37 -15.43
CA GLN A 81 -13.35 -12.66 -14.74
C GLN A 81 -12.00 -12.81 -14.07
N PHE A 82 -12.00 -13.36 -12.87
CA PHE A 82 -10.79 -13.69 -12.11
C PHE A 82 -10.98 -15.04 -11.43
N ASP A 83 -9.87 -15.76 -11.24
CA ASP A 83 -9.84 -17.03 -10.53
C ASP A 83 -9.25 -16.82 -9.14
N VAL A 84 -9.80 -17.52 -8.15
CA VAL A 84 -9.25 -17.59 -6.79
C VAL A 84 -8.68 -18.98 -6.60
N VAL A 85 -7.36 -19.06 -6.41
CA VAL A 85 -6.67 -20.30 -6.09
C VAL A 85 -6.28 -20.27 -4.61
N ASP A 86 -6.85 -21.17 -3.83
CA ASP A 86 -6.58 -21.31 -2.40
C ASP A 86 -5.62 -22.49 -2.16
N LEU A 87 -4.49 -22.23 -1.50
CA LEU A 87 -3.42 -23.21 -1.24
C LEU A 87 -3.23 -23.51 0.26
N ARG A 88 -4.18 -23.10 1.11
CA ARG A 88 -4.11 -23.27 2.58
C ARG A 88 -4.40 -24.70 3.03
#